data_AF-A0AAN7GFW0-F1
#
_entry.id   AF-A0AAN7GFW0-F1
#
_cell.length_a   1.000
_cell.length_b   1.000
_cell.length_c   1.000
_cell.angle_alpha   90.00
_cell.angle_beta   90.00
_cell.angle_gamma   90.00
#
_symmetry.space_group_name_H-M   'P 1'
#
loop_
_entity.id
_entity.type
_entity.pdbx_description
1 polymer ?
#
loop_
_entity_poly.entity_id
_entity_poly.type
_entity_poly.pdbx_seq_one_letter_code
_entity_poly.pdbx_strand_id
1 'polypeptide(L)'
;MAAVTSLSFSAIGQSAERRTPLLSARVLGFSFPEEIRFRTSVLCDVSGFRASTSGSRMVVQCMSAASDLPTVSQTKLNFIKAYKKPIPSIYNTVLQELLVQQHLTKYKKNYQYDHVFALGFVTIYDQLMEGYPSDEDRESIFEAYIRALEEDPQQYRADAKKLEEWARSQSADSLIGYSDREGDVEAILKDVSERAGSKGSFSYSRFFAVGLFRLLELANAMEPTILEKLCAALNVDKRSVDRDLDVYRNLLSKLVQAKELLKEYIDREKKKREERAGSQKANEAITKCLGENQHVFQ
;
A
#
# COMPACT_ATOMS: atom_id res chain seq x y z
N MET A 1 7.00 -27.38 7.61
CA MET A 1 5.58 -27.20 7.99
C MET A 1 5.53 -26.21 9.14
N ALA A 2 5.57 -24.91 8.86
CA ALA A 2 5.46 -23.86 9.88
C ALA A 2 4.04 -23.27 9.78
N ALA A 3 3.24 -23.49 10.83
CA ALA A 3 1.89 -22.95 10.93
C ALA A 3 1.99 -21.45 11.24
N VAL A 4 1.48 -20.61 10.35
CA VAL A 4 1.35 -19.18 10.56
C VAL A 4 0.12 -18.97 11.46
N THR A 5 0.36 -18.53 12.68
CA THR A 5 -0.66 -18.25 13.69
C THR A 5 -1.60 -17.14 13.21
N SER A 6 -2.89 -17.44 13.16
CA SER A 6 -3.96 -16.49 12.86
C SER A 6 -4.02 -15.38 13.91
N LEU A 7 -3.94 -14.12 13.45
CA LEU A 7 -4.13 -12.94 14.29
C LEU A 7 -5.60 -12.86 14.73
N SER A 8 -5.84 -12.74 16.04
CA SER A 8 -7.16 -12.48 16.61
C SER A 8 -7.12 -11.17 17.40
N PHE A 9 -7.99 -10.22 17.02
CA PHE A 9 -8.17 -8.95 17.73
C PHE A 9 -9.53 -8.97 18.42
N SER A 10 -9.55 -8.96 19.75
CA SER A 10 -10.77 -8.82 20.55
C SER A 10 -11.26 -7.37 20.51
N ALA A 11 -12.50 -7.17 20.08
CA ALA A 11 -13.17 -5.87 20.08
C ALA A 11 -13.58 -5.48 21.51
N ILE A 12 -13.10 -4.34 21.98
CA ILE A 12 -13.60 -3.69 23.20
C ILE A 12 -14.79 -2.81 22.83
N GLY A 13 -15.91 -3.02 23.52
CA GLY A 13 -17.23 -2.47 23.18
C GLY A 13 -17.35 -0.97 23.39
N GLN A 14 -17.98 -0.30 22.43
CA GLN A 14 -18.42 1.09 22.55
C GLN A 14 -19.84 1.16 23.11
N SER A 15 -20.01 1.96 24.16
CA SER A 15 -21.30 2.35 24.73
C SER A 15 -22.02 3.31 23.77
N ALA A 16 -23.31 3.07 23.58
CA ALA A 16 -24.18 3.82 22.69
C ALA A 16 -24.70 5.11 23.34
N GLU A 17 -24.63 6.24 22.64
CA GLU A 17 -25.61 7.30 22.78
C GLU A 17 -25.90 7.97 21.43
N ARG A 18 -27.19 8.22 21.22
CA ARG A 18 -27.88 8.45 19.95
C ARG A 18 -28.12 9.95 19.78
N ARG A 19 -27.82 10.53 18.60
CA ARG A 19 -28.61 11.61 17.96
C ARG A 19 -28.12 11.96 16.54
N THR A 20 -29.09 12.35 15.72
CA THR A 20 -29.20 12.41 14.26
C THR A 20 -28.58 13.66 13.59
N PRO A 21 -28.46 13.70 12.23
CA PRO A 21 -27.46 14.49 11.53
C PRO A 21 -27.97 15.82 10.93
N LEU A 22 -27.06 16.79 10.79
CA LEU A 22 -27.20 17.93 9.90
C LEU A 22 -25.88 18.17 9.15
N LEU A 23 -26.00 18.24 7.82
CA LEU A 23 -24.93 18.57 6.86
C LEU A 23 -24.60 20.07 6.93
N SER A 24 -23.31 20.41 6.98
CA SER A 24 -22.82 21.69 6.46
C SER A 24 -21.31 21.63 6.19
N ALA A 25 -20.97 21.78 4.91
CA ALA A 25 -19.60 21.95 4.45
C ALA A 25 -19.20 23.42 4.57
N ARG A 26 -18.02 23.71 5.13
CA ARG A 26 -17.26 24.93 4.84
C ARG A 26 -15.78 24.77 5.16
N VAL A 27 -15.00 25.12 4.14
CA VAL A 27 -13.53 25.14 4.05
C VAL A 27 -13.03 26.49 4.58
N LEU A 28 -12.01 26.46 5.45
CA LEU A 28 -11.09 27.58 5.76
C LEU A 28 -9.85 27.38 4.85
N GLY A 29 -9.30 28.33 4.11
CA GLY A 29 -9.19 29.77 4.30
C GLY A 29 -7.71 30.11 4.56
N PHE A 30 -6.92 30.36 3.51
CA PHE A 30 -5.59 30.98 3.64
C PHE A 30 -5.47 32.14 2.66
N SER A 31 -5.18 33.30 3.24
CA SER A 31 -5.13 34.63 2.64
C SER A 31 -3.78 34.93 2.01
N PHE A 32 -3.77 35.60 0.84
CA PHE A 32 -2.71 36.52 0.44
C PHE A 32 -3.31 37.71 -0.35
N PRO A 33 -2.74 38.93 -0.24
CA PRO A 33 -3.43 40.16 -0.57
C PRO A 33 -3.06 40.78 -1.95
N GLU A 34 -4.00 41.60 -2.37
CA GLU A 34 -3.92 42.84 -3.17
C GLU A 34 -3.51 42.88 -4.66
N GLU A 35 -4.45 43.48 -5.40
CA GLU A 35 -4.33 44.34 -6.57
C GLU A 35 -3.73 43.77 -7.87
N ILE A 36 -4.59 43.63 -8.88
CA ILE A 36 -4.66 44.59 -9.99
C ILE A 36 -6.03 44.48 -10.67
N ARG A 37 -6.69 45.64 -10.75
CA ARG A 37 -8.00 45.88 -11.32
C ARG A 37 -7.89 45.98 -12.85
N PHE A 38 -8.53 45.09 -13.60
CA PHE A 38 -8.92 45.38 -14.98
C PHE A 38 -10.40 45.13 -15.19
N ARG A 39 -11.10 46.22 -15.53
CA ARG A 39 -12.49 46.25 -15.96
C ARG A 39 -12.60 45.48 -17.27
N THR A 40 -13.65 44.69 -17.43
CA THR A 40 -14.11 44.26 -18.75
C THR A 40 -15.62 44.45 -18.81
N SER A 41 -16.02 45.52 -19.48
CA SER A 41 -17.37 45.76 -19.95
C SER A 41 -17.70 44.75 -21.04
N VAL A 42 -18.81 44.04 -20.85
CA VAL A 42 -19.45 43.21 -21.87
C VAL A 42 -20.18 44.15 -22.82
N LEU A 43 -19.85 44.09 -24.11
CA LEU A 43 -20.75 44.49 -25.19
C LEU A 43 -20.52 43.57 -26.37
N CYS A 44 -21.59 42.85 -26.70
CA CYS A 44 -21.71 42.02 -27.88
C CYS A 44 -21.71 42.90 -29.12
N ASP A 45 -21.00 42.48 -30.16
CA ASP A 45 -21.46 42.72 -31.52
C ASP A 45 -21.08 41.56 -32.43
N VAL A 46 -22.07 41.20 -33.25
CA VAL A 46 -22.09 40.09 -34.19
C VAL A 46 -21.53 40.58 -35.53
N SER A 47 -20.53 39.90 -36.07
CA SER A 47 -20.34 39.81 -37.53
C SER A 47 -19.37 38.67 -37.86
N GLY A 48 -19.82 37.75 -38.71
CA GLY A 48 -19.06 36.57 -39.09
C GLY A 48 -17.95 36.88 -40.09
N PHE A 49 -16.85 36.12 -39.97
CA PHE A 49 -15.98 35.79 -41.09
C PHE A 49 -15.47 34.35 -40.92
N ARG A 50 -15.61 33.57 -41.98
CA ARG A 50 -15.18 32.18 -42.11
C ARG A 50 -13.68 32.17 -42.38
N ALA A 51 -12.87 31.68 -41.43
CA ALA A 51 -11.43 31.52 -41.61
C ALA A 51 -11.04 30.03 -41.47
N SER A 52 -10.45 29.48 -42.52
CA SER A 52 -9.82 28.16 -42.53
C SER A 52 -8.56 28.18 -41.66
N THR A 53 -8.50 27.37 -40.61
CA THR A 53 -7.31 27.25 -39.78
C THR A 53 -6.56 25.95 -40.10
N SER A 54 -5.45 26.08 -40.83
CA SER A 54 -4.40 25.08 -40.85
C SER A 54 -3.65 25.16 -39.52
N GLY A 55 -4.04 24.33 -38.56
CA GLY A 55 -3.42 24.29 -37.23
C GLY A 55 -2.15 23.44 -37.24
N SER A 56 -0.99 24.08 -37.43
CA SER A 56 0.30 23.47 -37.11
C SER A 56 0.36 23.24 -35.59
N ARG A 57 0.32 21.97 -35.17
CA ARG A 57 0.51 21.59 -33.77
C ARG A 57 1.96 21.78 -33.39
N MET A 58 2.29 22.93 -32.81
CA MET A 58 3.59 23.15 -32.19
C MET A 58 3.62 22.37 -30.87
N VAL A 59 4.30 21.22 -30.87
CA VAL A 59 4.58 20.46 -29.66
C VAL A 59 5.78 21.13 -28.98
N VAL A 60 5.54 21.85 -27.89
CA VAL A 60 6.60 22.41 -27.06
C VAL A 60 7.18 21.27 -26.23
N GLN A 61 8.35 20.78 -26.62
CA GLN A 61 9.11 19.81 -25.86
C GLN A 61 10.17 20.55 -25.03
N CYS A 62 9.88 20.74 -23.74
CA CYS A 62 10.86 21.24 -22.78
C CYS A 62 11.82 20.10 -22.42
N MET A 63 13.09 20.19 -22.84
CA MET A 63 14.14 19.30 -22.36
C MET A 63 14.86 19.96 -21.19
N SER A 64 14.68 19.40 -19.99
CA SER A 64 15.51 19.68 -18.82
C SER A 64 16.74 18.78 -18.89
N ALA A 65 17.93 19.38 -18.88
CA ALA A 65 19.20 18.67 -18.85
C ALA A 65 19.78 18.61 -17.42
N ALA A 66 18.94 18.29 -16.44
CA ALA A 66 19.40 17.74 -15.18
C ALA A 66 19.42 16.21 -15.32
N SER A 67 20.18 15.47 -14.51
CA SER A 67 19.96 14.04 -14.36
C SER A 67 18.53 13.84 -13.88
N ASP A 68 17.58 13.68 -14.81
CA ASP A 68 16.15 13.73 -14.52
C ASP A 68 15.83 12.57 -13.59
N LEU A 69 15.54 12.91 -12.32
CA LEU A 69 15.08 11.93 -11.35
C LEU A 69 13.89 11.18 -11.97
N PRO A 70 13.81 9.84 -11.83
CA PRO A 70 12.71 9.08 -12.37
C PRO A 70 11.37 9.70 -11.95
N THR A 71 10.44 9.82 -12.90
CA THR A 71 9.07 10.23 -12.58
C THR A 71 8.27 9.04 -12.07
N VAL A 72 7.17 9.31 -11.35
CA VAL A 72 6.22 8.26 -10.94
C VAL A 72 5.78 7.40 -12.12
N SER A 73 5.51 8.04 -13.28
CA SER A 73 5.12 7.35 -14.51
C SER A 73 6.24 6.41 -15.01
N GLN A 74 7.50 6.84 -14.90
CA GLN A 74 8.65 6.02 -15.26
C GLN A 74 8.80 4.81 -14.34
N THR A 75 8.68 4.98 -13.02
CA THR A 75 8.70 3.87 -12.06
C THR A 75 7.56 2.88 -12.32
N LYS A 76 6.33 3.35 -12.56
CA LYS A 76 5.20 2.49 -12.94
C LYS A 76 5.47 1.71 -14.23
N LEU A 77 6.04 2.38 -15.23
CA LEU A 77 6.42 1.73 -16.48
C LEU A 77 7.50 0.67 -16.26
N ASN A 78 8.51 0.95 -15.42
CA ASN A 78 9.56 0.01 -15.06
C ASN A 78 8.97 -1.24 -14.39
N PHE A 79 8.00 -1.07 -13.47
CA PHE A 79 7.29 -2.18 -12.84
C PHE A 79 6.56 -3.07 -13.85
N ILE A 80 5.78 -2.48 -14.76
CA ILE A 80 5.04 -3.23 -15.80
C ILE A 80 6.00 -3.93 -16.77
N LYS A 81 7.16 -3.33 -17.06
CA LYS A 81 8.21 -3.95 -17.89
C LYS A 81 8.85 -5.15 -17.18
N ALA A 82 9.09 -5.03 -15.88
CA ALA A 82 9.70 -6.08 -15.06
C ALA A 82 8.74 -7.25 -14.78
N TYR A 83 7.45 -6.98 -14.56
CA TYR A 83 6.43 -8.01 -14.34
C TYR A 83 5.30 -7.91 -15.38
N LYS A 84 5.33 -8.82 -16.36
CA LYS A 84 4.45 -8.79 -17.53
C LYS A 84 3.13 -9.56 -17.36
N LYS A 85 2.99 -10.36 -16.30
CA LYS A 85 1.77 -11.16 -16.05
C LYS A 85 0.66 -10.25 -15.49
N PRO A 86 -0.61 -10.54 -15.78
CA PRO A 86 -1.72 -9.77 -15.21
C PRO A 86 -1.81 -9.98 -13.69
N ILE A 87 -1.94 -8.89 -12.94
CA ILE A 87 -2.19 -8.92 -11.49
C ILE A 87 -3.70 -8.71 -11.26
N PRO A 88 -4.37 -9.55 -10.46
CA PRO A 88 -5.77 -9.33 -10.12
C PRO A 88 -6.01 -7.93 -9.56
N SER A 89 -7.07 -7.26 -10.00
CA SER A 89 -7.33 -5.84 -9.73
C SER A 89 -7.35 -5.50 -8.24
N ILE A 90 -7.82 -6.42 -7.39
CA ILE A 90 -7.84 -6.27 -5.93
C ILE A 90 -6.45 -6.00 -5.33
N TYR A 91 -5.41 -6.64 -5.86
CA TYR A 91 -4.03 -6.41 -5.44
C TYR A 91 -3.41 -5.25 -6.22
N ASN A 92 -3.65 -5.19 -7.53
CA ASN A 92 -2.97 -4.22 -8.41
C ASN A 92 -3.27 -2.77 -8.01
N THR A 93 -4.51 -2.43 -7.63
CA THR A 93 -4.85 -1.06 -7.22
C THR A 93 -3.99 -0.61 -6.05
N VAL A 94 -3.91 -1.42 -4.99
CA VAL A 94 -3.17 -1.06 -3.78
C VAL A 94 -1.66 -1.16 -3.99
N LEU A 95 -1.18 -2.12 -4.78
CA LEU A 95 0.24 -2.19 -5.19
C LEU A 95 0.68 -0.92 -5.93
N GLN A 96 -0.14 -0.42 -6.85
CA GLN A 96 0.18 0.80 -7.60
C GLN A 96 0.16 2.05 -6.71
N GLU A 97 -0.77 2.14 -5.75
CA GLU A 97 -0.78 3.21 -4.75
C GLU A 97 0.46 3.15 -3.85
N LEU A 98 0.84 1.95 -3.39
CA LEU A 98 2.04 1.71 -2.59
C LEU A 98 3.31 2.12 -3.35
N LEU A 99 3.40 1.75 -4.64
CA LEU A 99 4.52 2.08 -5.51
C LEU A 99 4.70 3.61 -5.66
N VAL A 100 3.59 4.35 -5.78
CA VAL A 100 3.62 5.82 -5.80
C VAL A 100 4.11 6.38 -4.47
N GLN A 101 3.58 5.88 -3.33
CA GLN A 101 3.98 6.36 -2.01
C GLN A 101 5.47 6.13 -1.74
N GLN A 102 5.99 4.97 -2.11
CA GLN A 102 7.41 4.66 -1.94
C GLN A 102 8.28 5.44 -2.91
N HIS A 103 7.86 5.62 -4.16
CA HIS A 103 8.56 6.50 -5.10
C HIS A 103 8.72 7.92 -4.52
N LEU A 104 7.63 8.50 -4.02
CA LEU A 104 7.65 9.83 -3.38
C LEU A 104 8.50 9.87 -2.10
N THR A 105 8.81 8.72 -1.49
CA THR A 105 9.69 8.64 -0.31
C THR A 105 11.14 8.49 -0.73
N LYS A 106 11.44 7.60 -1.69
CA LYS A 106 12.78 7.33 -2.21
C LYS A 106 13.42 8.56 -2.83
N TYR A 107 12.67 9.34 -3.61
CA TYR A 107 13.22 10.50 -4.32
C TYR A 107 13.09 11.82 -3.54
N LYS A 108 12.82 11.76 -2.22
CA LYS A 108 12.95 12.94 -1.36
C LYS A 108 14.42 13.33 -1.25
N LYS A 109 14.69 14.64 -1.14
CA LYS A 109 16.05 15.18 -0.99
C LYS A 109 16.83 14.58 0.19
N ASN A 110 16.12 14.24 1.26
CA ASN A 110 16.68 13.69 2.50
C ASN A 110 16.51 12.18 2.62
N TYR A 111 16.10 11.48 1.56
CA TYR A 111 15.96 10.03 1.62
C TYR A 111 17.31 9.38 1.92
N GLN A 112 17.26 8.46 2.87
CA GLN A 112 18.34 7.56 3.19
C GLN A 112 17.70 6.21 3.45
N TYR A 113 18.28 5.16 2.87
CA TYR A 113 17.85 3.80 3.12
C TYR A 113 17.95 3.48 4.62
N ASP A 114 16.94 2.78 5.12
CA ASP A 114 16.83 2.44 6.53
C ASP A 114 16.29 1.02 6.71
N HIS A 115 16.86 0.28 7.66
CA HIS A 115 16.49 -1.12 7.88
C HIS A 115 15.09 -1.24 8.52
N VAL A 116 14.71 -0.29 9.40
CA VAL A 116 13.37 -0.23 10.00
C VAL A 116 12.34 0.12 8.92
N PHE A 117 12.68 1.03 8.01
CA PHE A 117 11.89 1.28 6.80
C PHE A 117 11.68 0.01 5.98
N ALA A 118 12.75 -0.75 5.70
CA ALA A 118 12.69 -1.96 4.90
C ALA A 118 11.82 -3.05 5.56
N LEU A 119 12.00 -3.26 6.87
CA LEU A 119 11.13 -4.12 7.67
C LEU A 119 9.66 -3.73 7.53
N GLY A 120 9.38 -2.43 7.67
CA GLY A 120 8.03 -1.90 7.49
C GLY A 120 7.47 -2.20 6.11
N PHE A 121 8.19 -1.86 5.04
CA PHE A 121 7.75 -2.13 3.67
C PHE A 121 7.47 -3.62 3.44
N VAL A 122 8.40 -4.50 3.82
CA VAL A 122 8.25 -5.96 3.66
C VAL A 122 7.00 -6.45 4.40
N THR A 123 6.77 -5.95 5.62
CA THR A 123 5.57 -6.29 6.41
C THR A 123 4.28 -5.88 5.68
N ILE A 124 4.22 -4.64 5.15
CA ILE A 124 3.05 -4.18 4.39
C ILE A 124 2.84 -5.03 3.15
N TYR A 125 3.91 -5.31 2.41
CA TYR A 125 3.87 -6.08 1.18
C TYR A 125 3.34 -7.50 1.43
N ASP A 126 3.89 -8.20 2.40
CA ASP A 126 3.51 -9.59 2.68
C ASP A 126 2.05 -9.69 3.14
N GLN A 127 1.58 -8.74 3.97
CA GLN A 127 0.16 -8.68 4.38
C GLN A 127 -0.77 -8.30 3.22
N LEU A 128 -0.36 -7.36 2.38
CA LEU A 128 -1.09 -7.00 1.17
C LEU A 128 -1.25 -8.21 0.24
N MET A 129 -0.17 -8.98 0.05
CA MET A 129 -0.11 -10.12 -0.86
C MET A 129 -0.53 -11.45 -0.22
N GLU A 130 -0.99 -11.44 1.03
CA GLU A 130 -1.55 -12.62 1.68
C GLU A 130 -2.74 -13.17 0.90
N GLY A 131 -2.76 -14.48 0.64
CA GLY A 131 -3.81 -15.12 -0.16
C GLY A 131 -3.70 -14.88 -1.67
N TYR A 132 -2.58 -14.35 -2.16
CA TYR A 132 -2.30 -14.32 -3.60
C TYR A 132 -2.21 -15.76 -4.15
N PRO A 133 -2.74 -16.06 -5.36
CA PRO A 133 -2.87 -17.45 -5.82
C PRO A 133 -1.57 -18.24 -6.02
N SER A 134 -0.43 -17.57 -6.18
CA SER A 134 0.86 -18.15 -6.53
C SER A 134 1.97 -17.51 -5.71
N ASP A 135 2.65 -18.30 -4.87
CA ASP A 135 3.77 -17.81 -4.04
C ASP A 135 4.96 -17.36 -4.90
N GLU A 136 5.23 -18.05 -6.02
CA GLU A 136 6.28 -17.67 -6.97
C GLU A 136 6.00 -16.32 -7.63
N ASP A 137 4.73 -16.08 -8.01
CA ASP A 137 4.33 -14.79 -8.57
C ASP A 137 4.35 -13.70 -7.51
N ARG A 138 4.00 -14.00 -6.25
CA ARG A 138 4.16 -13.04 -5.14
C ARG A 138 5.61 -12.60 -5.04
N GLU A 139 6.57 -13.51 -5.02
CA GLU A 139 7.98 -13.11 -4.93
C GLU A 139 8.46 -12.39 -6.19
N SER A 140 8.03 -12.84 -7.38
CA SER A 140 8.36 -12.17 -8.64
C SER A 140 7.83 -10.73 -8.71
N ILE A 141 6.63 -10.49 -8.16
CA ILE A 141 6.05 -9.14 -8.05
C ILE A 141 6.85 -8.30 -7.06
N PHE A 142 7.27 -8.87 -5.92
CA PHE A 142 8.11 -8.17 -4.94
C PHE A 142 9.43 -7.70 -5.57
N GLU A 143 10.11 -8.61 -6.26
CA GLU A 143 11.35 -8.30 -6.96
C GLU A 143 11.15 -7.22 -8.03
N ALA A 144 10.12 -7.35 -8.86
CA ALA A 144 9.81 -6.37 -9.90
C ALA A 144 9.47 -5.00 -9.31
N TYR A 145 8.75 -4.96 -8.19
CA TYR A 145 8.39 -3.74 -7.48
C TYR A 145 9.63 -3.01 -6.97
N ILE A 146 10.52 -3.70 -6.24
CA ILE A 146 11.71 -3.09 -5.66
C ILE A 146 12.71 -2.68 -6.76
N ARG A 147 12.90 -3.51 -7.79
CA ARG A 147 13.74 -3.16 -8.95
C ARG A 147 13.20 -1.98 -9.75
N ALA A 148 11.88 -1.80 -9.83
CA ALA A 148 11.28 -0.65 -10.51
C ALA A 148 11.61 0.69 -9.83
N LEU A 149 11.87 0.63 -8.53
CA LEU A 149 12.37 1.73 -7.73
C LEU A 149 13.89 1.82 -7.77
N GLU A 150 14.63 1.02 -8.55
CA GLU A 150 16.11 1.02 -8.57
C GLU A 150 16.72 0.69 -7.20
N GLU A 151 16.14 -0.29 -6.49
CA GLU A 151 16.68 -0.83 -5.24
C GLU A 151 16.87 -2.35 -5.34
N ASP A 152 17.53 -2.94 -4.34
CA ASP A 152 17.81 -4.37 -4.28
C ASP A 152 16.75 -5.13 -3.47
N PRO A 153 15.94 -6.03 -4.09
CA PRO A 153 14.98 -6.86 -3.37
C PRO A 153 15.62 -7.77 -2.32
N GLN A 154 16.84 -8.27 -2.57
CA GLN A 154 17.51 -9.20 -1.67
C GLN A 154 17.93 -8.51 -0.38
N GLN A 155 18.49 -7.29 -0.48
CA GLN A 155 18.77 -6.44 0.66
C GLN A 155 17.51 -6.23 1.53
N TYR A 156 16.38 -5.84 0.93
CA TYR A 156 15.13 -5.64 1.68
C TYR A 156 14.68 -6.87 2.46
N ARG A 157 14.70 -8.06 1.83
CA ARG A 157 14.33 -9.33 2.48
C ARG A 157 15.30 -9.69 3.60
N ALA A 158 16.61 -9.55 3.37
CA ALA A 158 17.64 -9.90 4.33
C ALA A 158 17.60 -8.97 5.56
N ASP A 159 17.51 -7.66 5.34
CA ASP A 159 17.49 -6.65 6.41
C ASP A 159 16.20 -6.74 7.23
N ALA A 160 15.05 -6.94 6.58
CA ALA A 160 13.81 -7.19 7.30
C ALA A 160 13.92 -8.44 8.18
N LYS A 161 14.39 -9.56 7.63
CA LYS A 161 14.56 -10.82 8.37
C LYS A 161 15.51 -10.67 9.56
N LYS A 162 16.63 -9.95 9.39
CA LYS A 162 17.58 -9.65 10.46
C LYS A 162 16.91 -8.94 11.64
N LEU A 163 16.13 -7.89 11.36
CA LEU A 163 15.39 -7.16 12.38
C LEU A 163 14.28 -8.02 13.02
N GLU A 164 13.60 -8.86 12.23
CA GLU A 164 12.58 -9.76 12.77
C GLU A 164 13.16 -10.78 13.76
N GLU A 165 14.28 -11.42 13.40
CA GLU A 165 14.96 -12.40 14.25
C GLU A 165 15.47 -11.76 15.54
N TRP A 166 16.05 -10.56 15.43
CA TRP A 166 16.45 -9.78 16.59
C TRP A 166 15.26 -9.45 17.49
N ALA A 167 14.16 -8.92 16.94
CA ALA A 167 12.98 -8.52 17.70
C ALA A 167 12.34 -9.70 18.45
N ARG A 168 12.25 -10.87 17.82
CA ARG A 168 11.73 -12.10 18.47
C ARG A 168 12.53 -12.56 19.67
N SER A 169 13.81 -12.17 19.75
CA SER A 169 14.68 -12.46 20.89
C SER A 169 14.66 -11.37 21.97
N GLN A 170 13.92 -10.28 21.76
CA GLN A 170 13.84 -9.17 22.71
C GLN A 170 12.68 -9.32 23.69
N SER A 171 12.86 -8.70 24.85
CA SER A 171 11.81 -8.34 25.80
C SER A 171 11.47 -6.85 25.65
N ALA A 172 10.39 -6.39 26.25
CA ALA A 172 10.03 -4.97 26.23
C ALA A 172 11.16 -4.06 26.75
N ASP A 173 11.81 -4.46 27.85
CA ASP A 173 12.92 -3.69 28.45
C ASP A 173 14.18 -3.72 27.59
N SER A 174 14.54 -4.87 27.02
CA SER A 174 15.73 -4.97 26.15
C SER A 174 15.55 -4.28 24.80
N LEU A 175 14.30 -4.19 24.33
CA LEU A 175 13.93 -3.44 23.12
C LEU A 175 14.07 -1.92 23.34
N ILE A 176 13.59 -1.39 24.46
CA ILE A 176 13.73 0.04 24.79
C ILE A 176 15.18 0.39 25.15
N GLY A 177 15.86 -0.50 25.88
CA GLY A 177 17.25 -0.36 26.30
C GLY A 177 18.28 -0.71 25.22
N TYR A 178 17.93 -0.64 23.93
CA TYR A 178 18.84 -0.97 22.84
C TYR A 178 20.10 -0.09 22.82
N SER A 179 20.02 1.14 23.35
CA SER A 179 21.14 2.09 23.40
C SER A 179 22.31 1.61 24.26
N ASP A 180 22.02 0.82 25.30
CA ASP A 180 23.03 0.39 26.27
C ASP A 180 23.68 -0.94 25.85
N ARG A 181 23.23 -1.51 24.73
CA ARG A 181 23.64 -2.83 24.23
C ARG A 181 24.47 -2.69 22.96
N GLU A 182 25.29 -3.71 22.72
CA GLU A 182 26.11 -3.82 21.53
C GLU A 182 25.61 -4.99 20.67
N GLY A 183 25.55 -4.75 19.37
CA GLY A 183 25.06 -5.69 18.37
C GLY A 183 24.72 -4.96 17.09
N ASP A 184 24.59 -5.72 16.00
CA ASP A 184 24.37 -5.13 14.69
C ASP A 184 23.06 -4.33 14.60
N VAL A 185 21.96 -4.87 15.17
CA VAL A 185 20.65 -4.22 15.13
C VAL A 185 20.60 -3.05 16.11
N GLU A 186 21.23 -3.18 17.27
CA GLU A 186 21.42 -2.10 18.22
C GLU A 186 22.19 -0.93 17.58
N ALA A 187 23.24 -1.20 16.80
CA ALA A 187 23.97 -0.18 16.05
C ALA A 187 23.10 0.51 14.99
N ILE A 188 22.26 -0.25 14.28
CA ILE A 188 21.28 0.30 13.34
C ILE A 188 20.31 1.25 14.06
N LEU A 189 19.74 0.84 15.20
CA LEU A 189 18.79 1.67 15.96
C LEU A 189 19.46 2.91 16.57
N LYS A 190 20.75 2.82 16.94
CA LYS A 190 21.57 3.97 17.36
C LYS A 190 21.74 4.98 16.23
N ASP A 191 22.14 4.54 15.03
CA ASP A 191 22.23 5.40 13.84
C ASP A 191 20.88 6.06 13.51
N VAL A 192 19.77 5.31 13.59
CA VAL A 192 18.42 5.89 13.45
C VAL A 192 18.17 6.99 14.47
N SER A 193 18.43 6.74 15.75
CA SER A 193 18.20 7.69 16.84
C SER A 193 19.04 8.96 16.69
N GLU A 194 20.32 8.81 16.30
CA GLU A 194 21.22 9.93 16.05
C GLU A 194 20.73 10.79 14.88
N ARG A 195 20.34 10.16 13.76
CA ARG A 195 19.82 10.88 12.58
C ARG A 195 18.50 11.58 12.90
N ALA A 196 17.60 10.94 13.63
CA ALA A 196 16.31 11.49 14.06
C ALA A 196 16.46 12.64 15.08
N GLY A 197 17.43 12.56 15.98
CA GLY A 197 17.74 13.60 16.95
C GLY A 197 18.59 14.77 16.41
N SER A 198 19.23 14.60 15.25
CA SER A 198 20.03 15.64 14.61
C SER A 198 19.16 16.80 14.09
N LYS A 199 19.76 17.99 13.89
CA LYS A 199 19.10 19.11 13.19
C LYS A 199 18.86 18.85 11.70
N GLY A 200 19.28 17.70 11.18
CA GLY A 200 18.98 17.25 9.83
C GLY A 200 17.52 16.82 9.72
N SER A 201 16.96 16.87 8.51
CA SER A 201 15.62 16.34 8.27
C SER A 201 15.69 14.81 8.15
N PHE A 202 15.47 14.08 9.23
CA PHE A 202 15.27 12.63 9.16
C PHE A 202 14.11 12.29 8.20
N SER A 203 14.31 11.33 7.29
CA SER A 203 13.30 10.92 6.31
C SER A 203 12.31 9.95 6.93
N TYR A 204 11.48 10.46 7.84
CA TYR A 204 10.37 9.70 8.39
C TYR A 204 9.37 9.32 7.28
N SER A 205 8.81 8.12 7.40
CA SER A 205 7.78 7.61 6.51
C SER A 205 6.81 6.69 7.25
N ARG A 206 5.65 6.44 6.63
CA ARG A 206 4.69 5.45 7.14
C ARG A 206 5.29 4.04 7.23
N PHE A 207 6.16 3.68 6.28
CA PHE A 207 6.87 2.40 6.32
C PHE A 207 7.72 2.28 7.58
N PHE A 208 8.43 3.35 7.96
CA PHE A 208 9.19 3.38 9.20
C PHE A 208 8.30 3.16 10.44
N ALA A 209 7.13 3.80 10.51
CA ALA A 209 6.18 3.58 11.60
C ALA A 209 5.71 2.12 11.70
N VAL A 210 5.38 1.51 10.56
CA VAL A 210 4.99 0.09 10.50
C VAL A 210 6.16 -0.82 10.90
N GLY A 211 7.40 -0.47 10.53
CA GLY A 211 8.60 -1.18 10.97
C GLY A 211 8.76 -1.15 12.49
N LEU A 212 8.60 0.01 13.13
CA LEU A 212 8.63 0.11 14.59
C LEU A 212 7.54 -0.72 15.26
N PHE A 213 6.33 -0.66 14.74
CA PHE A 213 5.22 -1.47 15.24
C PHE A 213 5.51 -2.97 15.08
N ARG A 214 6.11 -3.38 13.96
CA ARG A 214 6.50 -4.77 13.72
C ARG A 214 7.55 -5.26 14.71
N LEU A 215 8.53 -4.43 15.08
CA LEU A 215 9.49 -4.76 16.15
C LEU A 215 8.77 -5.03 17.48
N LEU A 216 7.83 -4.17 17.87
CA LEU A 216 7.05 -4.32 19.10
C LEU A 216 6.16 -5.56 19.09
N GLU A 217 5.51 -5.82 17.96
CA GLU A 217 4.68 -7.01 17.75
C GLU A 217 5.50 -8.29 17.95
N LEU A 218 6.67 -8.38 17.32
CA LEU A 218 7.54 -9.55 17.39
C LEU A 218 8.16 -9.77 18.77
N ALA A 219 8.42 -8.69 19.51
CA ALA A 219 8.86 -8.73 20.91
C ALA A 219 7.71 -8.96 21.91
N ASN A 220 6.46 -9.11 21.44
CA ASN A 220 5.25 -9.19 22.25
C ASN A 220 5.12 -8.03 23.26
N ALA A 221 5.49 -6.82 22.84
CA ALA A 221 5.63 -5.63 23.67
C ALA A 221 4.70 -4.49 23.20
N MET A 222 3.45 -4.81 22.89
CA MET A 222 2.49 -3.89 22.24
C MET A 222 1.80 -2.90 23.20
N GLU A 223 2.28 -2.77 24.43
CA GLU A 223 1.72 -1.82 25.39
C GLU A 223 1.99 -0.36 24.93
N PRO A 224 0.99 0.55 25.03
CA PRO A 224 1.15 1.94 24.58
C PRO A 224 2.31 2.69 25.25
N THR A 225 2.64 2.31 26.48
CA THR A 225 3.76 2.84 27.28
C THR A 225 5.11 2.46 26.70
N ILE A 226 5.25 1.26 26.13
CA ILE A 226 6.48 0.77 25.52
C ILE A 226 6.71 1.48 24.19
N LEU A 227 5.67 1.64 23.36
CA LEU A 227 5.75 2.43 22.13
C LEU A 227 6.22 3.86 22.42
N GLU A 228 5.67 4.50 23.44
CA GLU A 228 6.08 5.85 23.84
C GLU A 228 7.55 5.94 24.24
N LYS A 229 8.02 5.00 25.07
CA LYS A 229 9.44 4.92 25.46
C LYS A 229 10.37 4.64 24.27
N LEU A 230 9.97 3.75 23.36
CA LEU A 230 10.74 3.43 22.16
C LEU A 230 10.83 4.63 21.21
N CYS A 231 9.72 5.33 20.98
CA CYS A 231 9.70 6.57 20.19
C CYS A 231 10.62 7.64 20.80
N ALA A 232 10.59 7.79 22.13
CA ALA A 232 11.47 8.72 22.84
C ALA A 232 12.95 8.35 22.68
N ALA A 233 13.31 7.06 22.86
CA ALA A 233 14.68 6.58 22.68
C ALA A 233 15.20 6.79 21.25
N LEU A 234 14.33 6.64 20.25
CA LEU A 234 14.66 6.85 18.83
C LEU A 234 14.58 8.32 18.38
N ASN A 235 14.21 9.27 19.26
CA ASN A 235 13.98 10.68 18.90
C ASN A 235 12.91 10.87 17.80
N VAL A 236 11.86 10.04 17.78
CA VAL A 236 10.76 10.11 16.79
C VAL A 236 9.47 10.60 17.44
N ASP A 237 8.73 11.46 16.74
CA ASP A 237 7.44 11.98 17.21
C ASP A 237 6.38 10.88 17.29
N LYS A 238 6.01 10.49 18.51
CA LYS A 238 4.97 9.49 18.79
C LYS A 238 3.65 9.82 18.09
N ARG A 239 3.24 11.09 18.04
CA ARG A 239 1.97 11.49 17.41
C ARG A 239 1.92 11.18 15.93
N SER A 240 3.05 11.30 15.24
CA SER A 240 3.17 10.95 13.83
C SER A 240 3.14 9.44 13.62
N VAL A 241 3.78 8.68 14.52
CA VAL A 241 3.70 7.21 14.53
C VAL A 241 2.26 6.74 14.73
N ASP A 242 1.56 7.20 15.77
CA ASP A 242 0.16 6.84 16.06
C ASP A 242 -0.74 7.12 14.85
N ARG A 243 -0.62 8.30 14.24
CA ARG A 243 -1.39 8.70 13.06
C ARG A 243 -1.18 7.75 11.88
N ASP A 244 0.08 7.39 11.60
CA ASP A 244 0.40 6.52 10.47
C ASP A 244 0.02 5.06 10.72
N LEU A 245 0.08 4.58 11.97
CA LEU A 245 -0.42 3.26 12.35
C LEU A 245 -1.95 3.16 12.22
N ASP A 246 -2.68 4.22 12.54
CA ASP A 246 -4.13 4.28 12.30
C ASP A 246 -4.46 4.22 10.81
N VAL A 247 -3.72 4.96 9.97
CA VAL A 247 -3.89 4.91 8.51
C VAL A 247 -3.58 3.50 7.99
N TYR A 248 -2.53 2.87 8.50
CA TYR A 248 -2.16 1.51 8.13
C TYR A 248 -3.23 0.47 8.48
N ARG A 249 -3.73 0.51 9.73
CA ARG A 249 -4.82 -0.37 10.18
C ARG A 249 -6.06 -0.23 9.30
N ASN A 250 -6.40 1.00 8.94
CA ASN A 250 -7.54 1.29 8.06
C ASN A 250 -7.33 0.76 6.63
N LEU A 251 -6.10 0.81 6.10
CA LEU A 251 -5.75 0.23 4.80
C LEU A 251 -5.90 -1.29 4.79
N LEU A 252 -5.31 -1.97 5.78
CA LEU A 252 -5.41 -3.43 5.92
C LEU A 252 -6.85 -3.90 6.08
N SER A 253 -7.64 -3.22 6.92
CA SER A 253 -9.04 -3.59 7.16
C SER A 253 -9.87 -3.57 5.86
N LYS A 254 -9.63 -2.56 5.00
CA LYS A 254 -10.29 -2.47 3.69
C LYS A 254 -9.84 -3.57 2.74
N LEU A 255 -8.56 -3.94 2.76
CA LEU A 255 -8.03 -5.04 1.94
C LEU A 255 -8.62 -6.39 2.35
N VAL A 256 -8.68 -6.67 3.65
CA VAL A 256 -9.28 -7.91 4.17
C VAL A 256 -10.75 -8.01 3.74
N GLN A 257 -11.54 -6.94 3.94
CA GLN A 257 -12.94 -6.90 3.51
C GLN A 257 -13.09 -7.11 2.00
N ALA A 258 -12.23 -6.48 1.18
CA ALA A 258 -12.26 -6.67 -0.27
C ALA A 258 -11.93 -8.12 -0.67
N LYS A 259 -10.98 -8.77 0.03
CA LYS A 259 -10.57 -10.16 -0.24
C LYS A 259 -11.70 -11.13 0.09
N GLU A 260 -12.38 -10.92 1.22
CA GLU A 260 -13.54 -11.72 1.62
C GLU A 260 -14.68 -11.61 0.61
N LEU A 261 -15.04 -10.40 0.18
CA LEU A 261 -16.07 -10.17 -0.84
C LEU A 261 -15.72 -10.83 -2.18
N LEU A 262 -14.45 -10.77 -2.59
CA LEU A 262 -14.00 -11.43 -3.82
C LEU A 262 -14.06 -12.95 -3.71
N LYS A 263 -13.64 -13.51 -2.57
CA LYS A 263 -13.72 -14.95 -2.30
C LYS A 263 -15.16 -15.42 -2.39
N GLU A 264 -16.08 -14.74 -1.71
CA GLU A 264 -17.50 -15.04 -1.78
C GLU A 264 -18.05 -14.93 -3.21
N TYR A 265 -17.64 -13.91 -3.97
CA TYR A 265 -18.07 -13.76 -5.36
C TYR A 265 -17.60 -14.92 -6.23
N ILE A 266 -16.33 -15.32 -6.10
CA ILE A 266 -15.75 -16.45 -6.84
C ILE A 266 -16.46 -17.75 -6.47
N ASP A 267 -16.72 -17.97 -5.18
CA ASP A 267 -17.37 -19.19 -4.70
C ASP A 267 -18.84 -19.26 -5.18
N ARG A 268 -19.56 -18.14 -5.19
CA ARG A 268 -20.90 -18.04 -5.78
C ARG A 268 -20.88 -18.33 -7.28
N GLU A 269 -19.91 -17.79 -8.02
CA GLU A 269 -19.81 -18.02 -9.46
C GLU A 269 -19.41 -19.46 -9.80
N LYS A 270 -18.53 -20.08 -9.00
CA LYS A 270 -18.22 -21.51 -9.11
C LYS A 270 -19.46 -22.37 -8.88
N LYS A 271 -20.21 -22.12 -7.80
CA LYS A 271 -21.47 -22.83 -7.51
C LYS A 271 -22.49 -22.69 -8.65
N LYS A 272 -22.70 -21.48 -9.17
CA LYS A 272 -23.59 -21.27 -10.32
C LYS A 272 -23.10 -21.98 -11.59
N ARG A 273 -21.78 -22.11 -11.80
CA ARG A 273 -21.22 -22.86 -12.94
C ARG A 273 -21.41 -24.37 -12.76
N GLU A 274 -21.22 -24.88 -11.56
CA GLU A 274 -21.46 -26.29 -11.23
C GLU A 274 -22.95 -26.65 -11.39
N GLU A 275 -23.86 -25.80 -10.93
CA GLU A 275 -25.32 -25.96 -11.13
C GLU A 275 -25.71 -25.96 -12.61
N ARG A 276 -25.11 -25.08 -13.42
CA ARG A 276 -25.32 -25.06 -14.88
C ARG A 276 -24.74 -26.29 -15.57
N ALA A 277 -23.56 -26.75 -15.17
CA ALA A 277 -22.96 -27.96 -15.73
C ALA A 277 -23.74 -29.23 -15.33
N GLY A 278 -24.25 -29.29 -14.10
CA GLY A 278 -25.11 -30.37 -13.63
C GLY A 278 -26.46 -30.43 -14.35
N SER A 279 -27.10 -29.27 -14.56
CA SER A 279 -28.36 -29.18 -15.31
C SER A 279 -28.19 -29.48 -16.81
N GLN A 280 -27.07 -29.08 -17.43
CA GLN A 280 -26.76 -29.48 -18.80
C GLN A 280 -26.55 -31.00 -18.94
N LYS A 281 -25.77 -31.62 -18.04
CA LYS A 281 -25.60 -33.08 -18.02
C LYS A 281 -26.92 -33.82 -17.78
N ALA A 282 -27.79 -33.31 -16.92
CA ALA A 282 -29.11 -33.87 -16.69
C ALA A 282 -30.01 -33.77 -17.94
N ASN A 283 -30.00 -32.61 -18.63
CA ASN A 283 -30.76 -32.42 -19.86
C ASN A 283 -30.25 -33.29 -21.02
N GLU A 284 -28.94 -33.46 -21.15
CA GLU A 284 -28.34 -34.38 -22.14
C GLU A 284 -28.72 -35.85 -21.85
N ALA A 285 -28.70 -36.26 -20.58
CA ALA A 285 -29.11 -37.61 -20.18
C ALA A 285 -30.60 -37.88 -20.48
N ILE A 286 -31.48 -36.90 -20.23
CA ILE A 286 -32.92 -37.01 -20.52
C ILE A 286 -33.16 -37.11 -22.04
N THR A 287 -32.44 -36.34 -22.84
CA THR A 287 -32.59 -36.35 -24.31
C THR A 287 -32.12 -37.67 -24.90
N LYS A 288 -31.04 -38.26 -24.37
CA LYS A 288 -30.55 -39.58 -24.77
C LYS A 288 -31.55 -40.70 -24.45
N CYS A 289 -32.16 -40.66 -23.25
CA CYS A 289 -33.18 -41.64 -22.87
C CYS A 289 -34.48 -41.52 -23.70
N LEU A 290 -34.86 -40.31 -24.13
CA LEU A 290 -36.04 -40.09 -24.99
C LEU A 290 -35.78 -40.50 -26.45
N GLY A 291 -34.55 -40.34 -26.95
CA GLY A 291 -34.15 -40.79 -28.29
C GLY A 291 -34.08 -42.31 -28.43
N GLU A 292 -33.66 -43.02 -27.38
CA GLU A 292 -33.61 -44.50 -27.38
C GLU A 292 -35.02 -45.13 -27.35
N ASN A 293 -36.01 -44.48 -26.72
CA ASN A 293 -37.40 -44.97 -26.72
C ASN A 293 -38.13 -44.83 -28.07
N GLN A 294 -37.66 -43.98 -28.98
CA GLN A 294 -38.26 -43.83 -30.31
C GLN A 294 -37.80 -44.90 -31.31
N HIS A 295 -36.75 -45.67 -31.00
CA HIS A 295 -36.23 -46.74 -31.87
C HIS A 295 -36.77 -48.14 -31.55
N VAL A 296 -37.67 -48.30 -30.56
CA VAL A 296 -38.18 -49.61 -30.12
C VAL A 296 -39.59 -49.93 -30.67
N PHE A 297 -40.20 -49.05 -31.47
CA PHE A 297 -41.56 -49.23 -32.03
C PHE A 297 -41.63 -49.29 -33.58
N GLN A 298 -40.64 -49.87 -34.25
CA GLN A 298 -40.74 -50.23 -35.68
C GLN A 298 -40.65 -51.74 -35.89
#